data_AF-A0A3E2HF35-F1
#
_entry.id   AF-A0A3E2HF35-F1
#
_cell.length_a   1.000
_cell.length_b   1.000
_cell.length_c   1.000
_cell.angle_alpha   90.00
_cell.angle_beta   90.00
_cell.angle_gamma   90.00
#
_symmetry.space_group_name_H-M   'P 1'
#
loop_
_entity.id
_entity.type
_entity.pdbx_description
1 polymer ?
#
loop_
_entity_poly.entity_id
_entity_poly.type
_entity_poly.pdbx_seq_one_letter_code
_entity_poly.pdbx_strand_id
1 'polypeptide(L)'
;MFDIDWIGLSVPFAYIAVLLGALITFSSLYRKRKAAKSATLAPWFPPHLQRNIYLSLLHLNPEEGKEKPPAVPESVLRAALLRRAVEDIHRIIQVRTAKQACSTLLQRGSVGDDLWQRFLRAEKEMEQELTDVVMEANGLAPNWGQTIFQSANEIAANTVFRKRLDEIQAQTEAEKEWWEKRRASIQAEFMKELDTSPTASGKSPANKVGSDEDAILVEAGGPTVSDKGSIRKKAKMQFKKRRSQNPHFAPKIAQLGYRLAPLVRVTTGTVHPSFPATVLNYHLLTDSELDDLAEFYHQKTRSRYTSQYPCPVEWRPDLTLADKRRKFGRFIGLRGCDTPIRTKTEEEIMEEARMARLRDDRERKGRKYARY
;
A
#
# COMPACT_ATOMS: atom_id res chain seq x y z
N MET A 1 -29.83 -0.78 -79.15
CA MET A 1 -29.71 -2.07 -78.44
C MET A 1 -28.38 -2.00 -77.73
N PHE A 2 -28.36 -1.90 -76.40
CA PHE A 2 -27.10 -1.78 -75.65
C PHE A 2 -26.51 -3.18 -75.49
N ASP A 3 -25.47 -3.50 -76.25
CA ASP A 3 -24.67 -4.70 -76.02
C ASP A 3 -23.84 -4.48 -74.76
N ILE A 4 -24.34 -5.00 -73.64
CA ILE A 4 -23.63 -4.99 -72.36
C ILE A 4 -22.55 -6.05 -72.43
N ASP A 5 -21.29 -5.64 -72.30
CA ASP A 5 -20.15 -6.55 -72.24
C ASP A 5 -20.07 -7.22 -70.85
N TRP A 6 -20.89 -8.25 -70.67
CA TRP A 6 -21.01 -9.02 -69.42
C TRP A 6 -19.68 -9.64 -68.97
N ILE A 7 -18.80 -9.95 -69.93
CA ILE A 7 -17.48 -10.51 -69.66
C ILE A 7 -16.58 -9.43 -69.05
N GLY A 8 -16.49 -8.26 -69.67
CA GLY A 8 -15.73 -7.11 -69.14
C GLY A 8 -16.22 -6.64 -67.77
N LEU A 9 -17.53 -6.71 -67.51
CA LEU A 9 -18.12 -6.36 -66.21
C LEU A 9 -17.84 -7.40 -65.12
N SER A 10 -17.80 -8.69 -65.46
CA SER A 10 -17.61 -9.77 -64.47
C SER A 10 -16.18 -9.86 -63.92
N VAL A 11 -15.17 -9.48 -64.70
CA VAL A 11 -13.75 -9.59 -64.33
C VAL A 11 -13.38 -8.76 -63.08
N PRO A 12 -13.78 -7.48 -62.95
CA PRO A 12 -13.57 -6.70 -61.72
C PRO A 12 -14.25 -7.30 -60.49
N PHE A 13 -15.49 -7.80 -60.63
CA PHE A 13 -16.21 -8.42 -59.51
C PHE A 13 -15.56 -9.74 -59.08
N ALA A 14 -15.09 -10.56 -60.04
CA ALA A 14 -14.35 -11.78 -59.75
C ALA A 14 -13.01 -11.47 -59.04
N TYR A 15 -12.28 -10.45 -59.48
CA TYR A 15 -11.06 -10.00 -58.81
C TYR A 15 -11.32 -9.57 -57.36
N ILE A 16 -12.36 -8.76 -57.14
CA ILE A 16 -12.76 -8.33 -55.80
C ILE A 16 -13.19 -9.52 -54.93
N ALA A 17 -13.94 -10.47 -55.48
CA ALA A 17 -14.38 -11.67 -54.77
C ALA A 17 -13.20 -12.55 -54.34
N VAL A 18 -12.21 -12.75 -55.22
CA VAL A 18 -10.97 -13.49 -54.89
C VAL A 18 -10.17 -12.75 -53.82
N LEU A 19 -10.04 -11.43 -53.92
CA LEU A 19 -9.32 -10.61 -52.95
C LEU A 19 -9.99 -10.63 -51.58
N LEU A 20 -11.31 -10.47 -51.51
CA LEU A 20 -12.10 -10.60 -50.29
C LEU A 20 -12.00 -12.01 -49.70
N GLY A 21 -12.10 -13.05 -50.54
CA GLY A 21 -11.93 -14.43 -50.12
C GLY A 21 -10.55 -14.70 -49.51
N ALA A 22 -9.48 -14.22 -50.16
CA ALA A 22 -8.12 -14.31 -49.65
C ALA A 22 -7.93 -13.53 -48.33
N LEU A 23 -8.56 -12.36 -48.19
CA LEU A 23 -8.48 -11.54 -46.98
C LEU A 23 -9.25 -12.17 -45.80
N ILE A 24 -10.44 -12.73 -46.05
CA ILE A 24 -11.25 -13.41 -45.03
C ILE A 24 -10.56 -14.70 -44.57
N THR A 25 -10.06 -15.50 -45.50
CA THR A 25 -9.32 -16.74 -45.18
C THR A 25 -8.06 -16.41 -44.38
N PHE A 26 -7.26 -15.43 -44.80
CA PHE A 26 -6.09 -14.97 -44.04
C PHE A 26 -6.45 -14.44 -42.65
N SER A 27 -7.46 -13.57 -42.54
CA SER A 27 -7.91 -13.01 -41.26
C SER A 27 -8.37 -14.12 -40.29
N SER A 28 -9.14 -15.09 -40.79
CA SER A 28 -9.60 -16.22 -39.98
C SER A 28 -8.44 -17.12 -39.52
N LEU A 29 -7.50 -17.45 -40.41
CA LEU A 29 -6.32 -18.26 -40.09
C LEU A 29 -5.40 -17.53 -39.11
N TYR A 30 -5.16 -16.24 -39.32
CA TYR A 30 -4.35 -15.43 -38.42
C TYR A 30 -4.98 -15.32 -37.03
N ARG A 31 -6.28 -15.06 -36.94
CA ARG A 31 -7.00 -15.01 -35.64
C ARG A 31 -7.02 -16.37 -34.96
N LYS A 32 -7.24 -17.47 -35.69
CA LYS A 32 -7.16 -18.85 -35.15
C LYS A 32 -5.75 -19.15 -34.63
N ARG A 33 -4.70 -18.80 -35.38
CA ARG A 33 -3.30 -18.97 -34.96
C ARG A 33 -2.96 -18.11 -33.75
N LYS A 34 -3.39 -16.85 -33.72
CA LYS A 34 -3.20 -15.95 -32.58
C LYS A 34 -3.89 -16.49 -31.32
N ALA A 35 -5.12 -16.99 -31.46
CA ALA A 35 -5.86 -17.63 -30.38
C ALA A 35 -5.16 -18.90 -29.88
N ALA A 36 -4.70 -19.79 -30.79
CA ALA A 36 -3.97 -21.01 -30.42
C ALA A 36 -2.64 -20.71 -29.71
N LYS A 37 -1.89 -19.69 -30.17
CA LYS A 37 -0.68 -19.21 -29.49
C LYS A 37 -0.99 -18.73 -28.08
N SER A 38 -2.09 -18.00 -27.89
CA SER A 38 -2.50 -17.62 -26.54
C SER A 38 -2.90 -18.86 -25.72
N ALA A 39 -3.68 -19.81 -26.27
CA ALA A 39 -4.15 -20.99 -25.53
C ALA A 39 -3.02 -21.92 -25.05
N THR A 40 -1.87 -21.94 -25.72
CA THR A 40 -0.71 -22.75 -25.34
C THR A 40 0.14 -22.14 -24.23
N LEU A 41 -0.17 -20.92 -23.80
CA LEU A 41 0.55 -20.27 -22.69
C LEU A 41 0.23 -20.96 -21.37
N ALA A 42 1.26 -21.16 -20.56
CA ALA A 42 1.12 -21.78 -19.24
C ALA A 42 0.12 -20.99 -18.36
N PRO A 43 -0.70 -21.69 -17.55
CA PRO A 43 -1.65 -21.05 -16.65
C PRO A 43 -0.91 -20.22 -15.60
N TRP A 44 -1.52 -19.11 -15.20
CA TRP A 44 -0.94 -18.20 -14.20
C TRP A 44 -0.96 -18.79 -12.79
N PHE A 45 -2.07 -19.44 -12.43
CA PHE A 45 -2.24 -20.10 -11.14
C PHE A 45 -2.03 -21.61 -11.25
N PRO A 46 -1.55 -22.25 -10.16
CA PRO A 46 -1.56 -23.69 -10.08
C PRO A 46 -3.00 -24.23 -10.08
N PRO A 47 -3.18 -25.54 -10.37
CA PRO A 47 -4.48 -26.21 -10.32
C PRO A 47 -5.22 -25.90 -9.02
N HIS A 48 -6.53 -25.68 -9.13
CA HIS A 48 -7.36 -25.28 -7.99
C HIS A 48 -7.76 -26.51 -7.14
N LEU A 49 -7.05 -26.72 -6.03
CA LEU A 49 -7.26 -27.88 -5.16
C LEU A 49 -8.68 -27.94 -4.58
N GLN A 50 -9.16 -26.85 -3.97
CA GLN A 50 -10.45 -26.82 -3.26
C GLN A 50 -11.63 -26.97 -4.24
N ARG A 51 -11.55 -26.39 -5.44
CA ARG A 51 -12.48 -26.65 -6.54
C ARG A 51 -12.48 -28.12 -6.93
N ASN A 52 -11.31 -28.72 -7.11
CA ASN A 52 -11.22 -30.14 -7.47
C ASN A 52 -11.81 -31.03 -6.37
N ILE A 53 -11.58 -30.73 -5.09
CA ILE A 53 -12.21 -31.44 -3.97
C ILE A 53 -13.73 -31.31 -4.03
N TYR A 54 -14.25 -30.09 -4.21
CA TYR A 54 -15.69 -29.85 -4.30
C TYR A 54 -16.34 -30.62 -5.48
N LEU A 55 -15.76 -30.54 -6.67
CA LEU A 55 -16.26 -31.28 -7.84
C LEU A 55 -16.13 -32.80 -7.67
N SER A 56 -15.07 -33.26 -7.00
CA SER A 56 -14.91 -34.69 -6.67
C SER A 56 -15.97 -35.16 -5.67
N LEU A 57 -16.37 -34.31 -4.71
CA LEU A 57 -17.46 -34.59 -3.78
C LEU A 57 -18.83 -34.61 -4.48
N LEU A 58 -19.02 -33.78 -5.51
CA LEU A 58 -20.23 -33.75 -6.31
C LEU A 58 -20.35 -34.97 -7.25
N HIS A 59 -19.21 -35.45 -7.76
CA HIS A 59 -19.11 -36.55 -8.72
C HIS A 59 -18.46 -37.80 -8.11
N LEU A 60 -18.77 -38.13 -6.85
CA LEU A 60 -18.25 -39.36 -6.24
C LEU A 60 -18.68 -40.56 -7.08
N ASN A 61 -17.68 -41.34 -7.52
CA ASN A 61 -17.94 -42.62 -8.16
C ASN A 61 -18.56 -43.57 -7.13
N PRO A 62 -19.52 -44.42 -7.53
CA PRO A 62 -19.98 -45.51 -6.67
C PRO A 62 -18.78 -46.37 -6.25
N GLU A 63 -18.63 -46.63 -4.96
CA GLU A 63 -17.63 -47.59 -4.47
C GLU A 63 -17.88 -48.96 -5.10
N GLU A 64 -16.81 -49.68 -5.46
CA GLU A 64 -16.88 -51.01 -6.05
C GLU A 64 -17.82 -51.92 -5.23
N GLY A 65 -19.01 -52.20 -5.79
CA GLY A 65 -20.04 -53.06 -5.18
C GLY A 65 -21.33 -52.37 -4.73
N LYS A 66 -21.49 -51.04 -4.83
CA LYS A 66 -22.77 -50.35 -4.56
C LYS A 66 -23.24 -49.54 -5.76
N GLU A 67 -24.44 -49.81 -6.27
CA GLU A 67 -25.02 -49.12 -7.44
C GLU A 67 -25.34 -47.62 -7.21
N LYS A 68 -25.37 -47.16 -5.95
CA LYS A 68 -25.68 -45.77 -5.59
C LYS A 68 -24.47 -45.10 -4.98
N PRO A 69 -24.10 -43.89 -5.43
CA PRO A 69 -23.00 -43.14 -4.82
C PRO A 69 -23.30 -42.86 -3.34
N PRO A 70 -22.29 -42.84 -2.47
CA PRO A 70 -22.49 -42.45 -1.07
C PRO A 70 -23.06 -41.03 -1.01
N ALA A 71 -24.23 -40.87 -0.38
CA ALA A 71 -24.89 -39.57 -0.27
C ALA A 71 -24.07 -38.65 0.65
N VAL A 72 -23.35 -37.69 0.05
CA VAL A 72 -22.61 -36.67 0.82
C VAL A 72 -23.63 -35.72 1.46
N PRO A 73 -23.54 -35.46 2.76
CA PRO A 73 -24.43 -34.51 3.41
C PRO A 73 -24.21 -33.10 2.85
N GLU A 74 -25.31 -32.37 2.66
CA GLU A 74 -25.30 -31.03 2.06
C GLU A 74 -24.45 -30.02 2.88
N SER A 75 -24.34 -30.22 4.19
CA SER A 75 -23.47 -29.43 5.08
C SER A 75 -21.99 -29.51 4.67
N VAL A 76 -21.53 -30.68 4.22
CA VAL A 76 -20.16 -30.88 3.74
C VAL A 76 -19.95 -30.20 2.39
N LEU A 77 -20.94 -30.26 1.49
CA LEU A 77 -20.88 -29.57 0.20
C LEU A 77 -20.83 -28.04 0.38
N ARG A 78 -21.67 -27.49 1.27
CA ARG A 78 -21.65 -26.06 1.61
C ARG A 78 -20.31 -25.63 2.23
N ALA A 79 -19.74 -26.46 3.12
CA ALA A 79 -18.42 -26.19 3.70
C ALA A 79 -17.30 -26.25 2.64
N ALA A 80 -17.34 -27.23 1.73
CA ALA A 80 -16.38 -27.35 0.63
C ALA A 80 -16.48 -26.16 -0.34
N LEU A 81 -17.68 -25.71 -0.69
CA LEU A 81 -17.88 -24.51 -1.52
C LEU A 81 -17.36 -23.26 -0.82
N LEU A 82 -17.56 -23.12 0.49
CA LEU A 82 -17.00 -22.00 1.25
C LEU A 82 -15.46 -22.02 1.25
N ARG A 83 -14.84 -23.20 1.34
CA ARG A 83 -13.38 -23.35 1.23
C ARG A 83 -12.85 -23.04 -0.17
N ARG A 84 -13.61 -23.36 -1.21
CA ARG A 84 -13.35 -22.93 -2.60
C ARG A 84 -13.38 -21.40 -2.68
N ALA A 85 -14.49 -20.76 -2.28
CA ALA A 85 -14.64 -19.30 -2.27
C ALA A 85 -13.52 -18.57 -1.50
N VAL A 86 -13.05 -19.13 -0.37
CA VAL A 86 -11.92 -18.57 0.38
C VAL A 86 -10.62 -18.60 -0.43
N GLU A 87 -10.34 -19.68 -1.16
CA GLU A 87 -9.18 -19.74 -2.06
C GLU A 87 -9.31 -18.73 -3.21
N ASP A 88 -10.50 -18.60 -3.80
CA ASP A 88 -10.76 -17.62 -4.86
C ASP A 88 -10.54 -16.18 -4.38
N ILE A 89 -10.91 -15.86 -3.12
CA ILE A 89 -10.58 -14.58 -2.50
C ILE A 89 -9.06 -14.35 -2.42
N HIS A 90 -8.27 -15.35 -2.02
CA HIS A 90 -6.82 -15.21 -2.01
C HIS A 90 -6.26 -14.95 -3.41
N ARG A 91 -6.77 -15.69 -4.41
CA ARG A 91 -6.32 -15.56 -5.80
C ARG A 91 -6.72 -14.23 -6.41
N ILE A 92 -7.95 -13.73 -6.22
CA ILE A 92 -8.37 -12.43 -6.76
C ILE A 92 -7.62 -11.26 -6.09
N ILE A 93 -7.33 -11.34 -4.79
CA ILE A 93 -6.46 -10.34 -4.12
C ILE A 93 -5.07 -10.36 -4.78
N GLN A 94 -4.50 -11.55 -5.02
CA GLN A 94 -3.22 -11.69 -5.70
C GLN A 94 -3.25 -11.12 -7.13
N VAL A 95 -4.29 -11.38 -7.91
CA VAL A 95 -4.47 -10.78 -9.26
C VAL A 95 -4.52 -9.25 -9.16
N ARG A 96 -5.33 -8.70 -8.25
CA ARG A 96 -5.49 -7.23 -8.11
C ARG A 96 -4.19 -6.55 -7.72
N THR A 97 -3.44 -7.11 -6.77
CA THR A 97 -2.13 -6.59 -6.37
C THR A 97 -1.11 -6.71 -7.51
N ALA A 98 -1.09 -7.85 -8.21
CA ALA A 98 -0.18 -8.07 -9.34
C ALA A 98 -0.48 -7.15 -10.53
N LYS A 99 -1.75 -6.82 -10.80
CA LYS A 99 -2.16 -5.94 -11.91
C LYS A 99 -1.44 -4.61 -11.90
N GLN A 100 -1.39 -3.95 -10.74
CA GLN A 100 -0.74 -2.65 -10.59
C GLN A 100 0.78 -2.75 -10.83
N ALA A 101 1.42 -3.77 -10.28
CA ALA A 101 2.86 -4.01 -10.46
C ALA A 101 3.20 -4.34 -11.92
N CYS A 102 2.47 -5.27 -12.54
CA CYS A 102 2.67 -5.72 -13.91
C CYS A 102 2.41 -4.60 -14.92
N SER A 103 1.38 -3.77 -14.73
CA SER A 103 1.12 -2.61 -15.61
C SER A 103 2.30 -1.63 -15.62
N THR A 104 2.92 -1.40 -14.46
CA THR A 104 4.08 -0.52 -14.34
C THR A 104 5.31 -1.12 -15.02
N LEU A 105 5.52 -2.43 -14.89
CA LEU A 105 6.63 -3.13 -15.53
C LEU A 105 6.47 -3.21 -17.06
N LEU A 106 5.24 -3.36 -17.55
CA LEU A 106 4.95 -3.36 -18.99
C LEU A 106 5.27 -1.99 -19.62
N GLN A 107 4.92 -0.89 -18.97
CA GLN A 107 5.26 0.46 -19.43
C GLN A 107 6.78 0.69 -19.50
N ARG A 108 7.55 0.02 -18.64
CA ARG A 108 9.02 0.04 -18.64
C ARG A 108 9.65 -0.88 -19.68
N GLY A 109 8.86 -1.71 -20.36
CA GLY A 109 9.35 -2.71 -21.32
C GLY A 109 10.14 -3.85 -20.70
N SER A 110 10.16 -3.99 -19.37
CA SER A 110 10.90 -5.06 -18.67
C SER A 110 10.15 -6.39 -18.63
N VAL A 111 8.86 -6.38 -18.99
CA VAL A 111 7.98 -7.55 -19.06
C VAL A 111 7.46 -7.70 -20.48
N GLY A 112 7.51 -8.92 -21.02
CA GLY A 112 6.99 -9.22 -22.35
C GLY A 112 5.46 -9.20 -22.42
N ASP A 113 4.92 -8.89 -23.61
CA ASP A 113 3.47 -8.89 -23.88
C ASP A 113 2.84 -10.25 -23.59
N ASP A 114 3.57 -11.36 -23.80
CA ASP A 114 3.10 -12.71 -23.49
C ASP A 114 2.68 -12.90 -22.03
N LEU A 115 3.47 -12.37 -21.08
CA LEU A 115 3.15 -12.44 -19.65
C LEU A 115 1.90 -11.62 -19.35
N TRP A 116 1.77 -10.46 -19.99
CA TRP A 116 0.59 -9.61 -19.83
C TRP A 116 -0.67 -10.29 -20.38
N GLN A 117 -0.59 -10.99 -21.52
CA GLN A 117 -1.70 -11.78 -22.05
C GLN A 117 -2.08 -12.95 -21.12
N ARG A 118 -1.11 -13.63 -20.50
CA ARG A 118 -1.36 -14.66 -19.47
C ARG A 118 -2.07 -14.08 -18.26
N PHE A 119 -1.64 -12.91 -17.82
CA PHE A 119 -2.24 -12.21 -16.68
C PHE A 119 -3.70 -11.82 -16.96
N LEU A 120 -3.98 -11.20 -18.13
CA LEU A 120 -5.35 -10.84 -18.52
C LEU A 120 -6.27 -12.05 -18.68
N ARG A 121 -5.73 -13.19 -19.13
CA ARG A 121 -6.48 -14.45 -19.14
C ARG A 121 -6.82 -14.89 -17.71
N ALA A 122 -5.84 -14.90 -16.83
CA ALA A 122 -6.03 -15.31 -15.43
C ALA A 122 -7.04 -14.42 -14.70
N GLU A 123 -7.05 -13.12 -15.00
CA GLU A 123 -8.07 -12.19 -14.49
C GLU A 123 -9.48 -12.61 -14.94
N LYS A 124 -9.67 -12.88 -16.23
CA LYS A 124 -10.97 -13.35 -16.76
C LYS A 124 -11.38 -14.72 -16.24
N GLU A 125 -10.44 -15.66 -16.16
CA GLU A 125 -10.69 -17.00 -15.60
C GLU A 125 -11.10 -16.90 -14.13
N MET A 126 -10.49 -15.99 -13.35
CA MET A 126 -10.88 -15.73 -11.97
C MET A 126 -12.27 -15.09 -11.87
N GLU A 127 -12.60 -14.12 -12.74
CA GLU A 127 -13.95 -13.52 -12.76
C GLU A 127 -15.04 -14.55 -13.07
N GLN A 128 -14.77 -15.45 -14.02
CA GLN A 128 -15.68 -16.56 -14.36
C GLN A 128 -15.83 -17.54 -13.20
N GLU A 129 -14.73 -17.90 -12.55
CA GLU A 129 -14.74 -18.72 -11.34
C GLU A 129 -15.69 -18.10 -10.30
N LEU A 130 -15.49 -16.81 -9.96
CA LEU A 130 -16.29 -16.14 -8.95
C LEU A 130 -17.78 -16.15 -9.32
N THR A 131 -18.12 -15.94 -10.60
CA THR A 131 -19.51 -16.03 -11.05
C THR A 131 -20.07 -17.44 -10.92
N ASP A 132 -19.29 -18.47 -11.22
CA ASP A 132 -19.70 -19.87 -11.07
C ASP A 132 -19.97 -20.19 -9.59
N VAL A 133 -19.11 -19.74 -8.67
CA VAL A 133 -19.30 -19.93 -7.22
C VAL A 133 -20.57 -19.22 -6.74
N VAL A 134 -20.88 -18.01 -7.22
CA VAL A 134 -22.14 -17.32 -6.88
C VAL A 134 -23.35 -18.13 -7.37
N MET A 135 -23.30 -18.65 -8.60
CA MET A 135 -24.39 -19.45 -9.16
C MET A 135 -24.57 -20.76 -8.39
N GLU A 136 -23.49 -21.48 -8.11
CA GLU A 136 -23.51 -22.71 -7.31
C GLU A 136 -24.02 -22.46 -5.89
N ALA A 137 -23.60 -21.37 -5.24
CA ALA A 137 -24.08 -20.98 -3.92
C ALA A 137 -25.59 -20.73 -3.93
N ASN A 138 -26.11 -20.02 -4.94
CA ASN A 138 -27.55 -19.80 -5.10
C ASN A 138 -28.31 -21.10 -5.40
N GLY A 139 -27.66 -22.07 -6.06
CA GLY A 139 -28.22 -23.40 -6.31
C GLY A 139 -28.35 -24.25 -5.04
N LEU A 140 -27.43 -24.08 -4.07
CA LEU A 140 -27.49 -24.76 -2.76
C LEU A 140 -28.41 -24.06 -1.77
N ALA A 141 -28.43 -22.72 -1.75
CA ALA A 141 -29.32 -21.94 -0.91
C ALA A 141 -29.68 -20.60 -1.56
N PRO A 142 -30.97 -20.22 -1.61
CA PRO A 142 -31.39 -18.97 -2.22
C PRO A 142 -30.74 -17.77 -1.51
N ASN A 143 -30.29 -16.78 -2.28
CA ASN A 143 -29.60 -15.56 -1.83
C ASN A 143 -28.22 -15.77 -1.17
N TRP A 144 -27.72 -17.01 -1.06
CA TRP A 144 -26.42 -17.25 -0.44
C TRP A 144 -25.26 -16.70 -1.28
N GLY A 145 -25.40 -16.67 -2.61
CA GLY A 145 -24.37 -16.11 -3.50
C GLY A 145 -24.03 -14.64 -3.25
N GLN A 146 -24.94 -13.86 -2.64
CA GLN A 146 -24.66 -12.46 -2.29
C GLN A 146 -23.74 -12.32 -1.07
N THR A 147 -23.79 -13.29 -0.15
CA THR A 147 -23.12 -13.23 1.16
C THR A 147 -21.92 -14.15 1.28
N ILE A 148 -21.83 -15.20 0.44
CA ILE A 148 -20.74 -16.19 0.49
C ILE A 148 -19.35 -15.56 0.45
N PHE A 149 -19.14 -14.57 -0.43
CA PHE A 149 -17.85 -13.89 -0.56
C PHE A 149 -17.56 -12.91 0.57
N GLN A 150 -18.59 -12.36 1.22
CA GLN A 150 -18.39 -11.56 2.44
C GLN A 150 -17.86 -12.46 3.56
N SER A 151 -18.50 -13.62 3.77
CA SER A 151 -18.02 -14.61 4.75
C SER A 151 -16.63 -15.16 4.39
N ALA A 152 -16.38 -15.45 3.11
CA ALA A 152 -15.09 -15.94 2.65
C ALA A 152 -13.96 -14.92 2.86
N ASN A 153 -14.24 -13.63 2.65
CA ASN A 153 -13.28 -12.55 2.91
C ASN A 153 -12.92 -12.44 4.40
N GLU A 154 -13.92 -12.51 5.28
CA GLU A 154 -13.68 -12.51 6.74
C GLU A 154 -12.88 -13.74 7.19
N ILE A 155 -13.17 -14.92 6.62
CA ILE A 155 -12.39 -16.14 6.90
C ILE A 155 -10.95 -15.99 6.40
N ALA A 156 -10.74 -15.51 5.19
CA ALA A 156 -9.41 -15.28 4.64
C ALA A 156 -8.60 -14.32 5.53
N ALA A 157 -9.17 -13.17 5.88
CA ALA A 157 -8.53 -12.20 6.77
C ALA A 157 -8.23 -12.80 8.16
N ASN A 158 -9.18 -13.53 8.75
CA ASN A 158 -9.00 -14.15 10.05
C ASN A 158 -7.90 -15.23 10.03
N THR A 159 -7.83 -16.04 8.99
CA THR A 159 -6.80 -17.08 8.86
C THR A 159 -5.40 -16.48 8.72
N VAL A 160 -5.24 -15.41 7.95
CA VAL A 160 -3.97 -14.68 7.84
C VAL A 160 -3.60 -14.07 9.19
N PHE A 161 -4.55 -13.44 9.88
CA PHE A 161 -4.32 -12.85 11.20
C PHE A 161 -3.86 -13.88 12.24
N ARG A 162 -4.54 -15.03 12.31
CA ARG A 162 -4.15 -16.13 13.22
C ARG A 162 -2.76 -16.67 12.91
N LYS A 163 -2.44 -16.91 11.64
CA LYS A 163 -1.09 -17.34 11.24
C LYS A 163 -0.01 -16.37 11.71
N ARG A 164 -0.24 -15.06 11.59
CA ARG A 164 0.71 -14.04 12.09
C ARG A 164 0.84 -14.06 13.61
N LEU A 165 -0.26 -14.26 14.34
CA LEU A 165 -0.20 -14.42 15.80
C LEU A 165 0.59 -15.67 16.20
N ASP A 166 0.36 -16.79 15.52
CA ASP A 166 1.06 -18.05 15.78
C ASP A 166 2.57 -17.91 15.47
N GLU A 167 2.94 -17.23 14.38
CA GLU A 167 4.33 -16.90 14.04
C GLU A 167 5.00 -16.05 15.13
N ILE A 168 4.30 -15.03 15.65
CA ILE A 168 4.81 -14.18 16.73
C ILE A 168 4.95 -14.99 18.03
N GLN A 169 3.95 -15.81 18.36
CA GLN A 169 3.98 -16.65 19.56
C GLN A 169 5.13 -17.66 19.51
N ALA A 170 5.39 -18.27 18.34
CA ALA A 170 6.51 -19.20 18.15
C ALA A 170 7.88 -18.53 18.36
N GLN A 171 8.02 -17.23 18.08
CA GLN A 171 9.28 -16.51 18.32
C GLN A 171 9.54 -16.24 19.80
N THR A 172 8.50 -16.24 20.66
CA THR A 172 8.64 -15.82 22.06
C THR A 172 9.58 -16.71 22.87
N GLU A 173 9.65 -18.02 22.61
CA GLU A 173 10.55 -18.93 23.34
C GLU A 173 12.02 -18.67 22.96
N ALA A 174 12.31 -18.57 21.66
CA ALA A 174 13.63 -18.24 21.17
C ALA A 174 14.11 -16.87 21.68
N GLU A 175 13.21 -15.87 21.69
CA GLU A 175 13.51 -14.54 22.25
C GLU A 175 13.77 -14.58 23.75
N LYS A 176 13.03 -15.39 24.52
CA LYS A 176 13.28 -15.59 25.96
C LYS A 176 14.67 -16.19 26.19
N GLU A 177 15.01 -17.26 25.48
CA GLU A 177 16.32 -17.91 25.61
C GLU A 177 17.46 -16.95 25.25
N TRP A 178 17.30 -16.20 24.16
CA TRP A 178 18.26 -15.16 23.76
C TRP A 178 18.40 -14.08 24.83
N TRP A 179 17.28 -13.63 25.42
CA TRP A 179 17.27 -12.60 26.46
C TRP A 179 17.92 -13.07 27.77
N GLU A 180 17.73 -14.32 28.18
CA GLU A 180 18.40 -14.87 29.37
C GLU A 180 19.92 -14.97 29.15
N LYS A 181 20.38 -15.42 27.98
CA LYS A 181 21.81 -15.41 27.62
C LYS A 181 22.38 -14.00 27.65
N ARG A 182 21.66 -13.03 27.08
CA ARG A 182 22.07 -11.61 27.08
C ARG A 182 22.10 -11.03 28.49
N ARG A 183 21.11 -11.34 29.33
CA ARG A 183 21.06 -10.90 30.73
C ARG A 183 22.23 -11.45 31.53
N ALA A 184 22.54 -12.74 31.37
CA ALA A 184 23.69 -13.36 32.02
C ALA A 184 25.01 -12.70 31.59
N SER A 185 25.18 -12.38 30.30
CA SER A 185 26.37 -11.64 29.84
C SER A 185 26.50 -10.25 30.47
N ILE A 186 25.38 -9.53 30.60
CA ILE A 186 25.36 -8.19 31.21
C ILE A 186 25.67 -8.27 32.71
N GLN A 187 25.13 -9.27 33.41
CA GLN A 187 25.43 -9.50 34.83
C GLN A 187 26.91 -9.84 35.05
N ALA A 188 27.49 -10.68 34.18
CA ALA A 188 28.91 -11.04 34.26
C ALA A 188 29.83 -9.84 34.00
N GLU A 189 29.51 -8.99 33.01
CA GLU A 189 30.25 -7.77 32.70
C GLU A 189 30.21 -6.77 33.88
N PHE A 190 29.04 -6.60 34.50
CA PHE A 190 28.89 -5.74 35.68
C PHE A 190 29.66 -6.24 36.92
N MET A 191 29.62 -7.55 37.21
CA MET A 191 30.40 -8.14 38.30
C MET A 191 31.89 -7.97 38.07
N LYS A 192 32.34 -8.16 36.82
CA LYS A 192 33.74 -7.92 36.43
C LYS A 192 34.16 -6.47 36.67
N GLU A 193 33.31 -5.49 36.32
CA GLU A 193 33.58 -4.06 36.58
C GLU A 193 33.72 -3.75 38.08
N LEU A 194 32.87 -4.35 38.92
CA LEU A 194 32.94 -4.21 40.38
C LEU A 194 34.21 -4.84 40.96
N ASP A 195 34.60 -6.03 40.49
CA ASP A 195 35.82 -6.70 40.95
C ASP A 195 37.09 -5.98 40.49
N THR A 196 37.08 -5.34 39.32
CA THR A 196 38.15 -4.41 38.90
C THR A 196 38.15 -3.08 39.66
N SER A 197 37.15 -2.86 40.52
CA SER A 197 36.99 -1.65 41.34
C SER A 197 36.86 -2.02 42.82
N PRO A 198 37.92 -2.57 43.45
CA PRO A 198 38.51 -1.86 44.59
C PRO A 198 40.01 -2.16 44.80
N THR A 199 40.91 -1.64 43.96
CA THR A 199 42.33 -1.46 44.31
C THR A 199 42.93 -0.27 43.56
N ALA A 200 42.53 0.94 43.90
CA ALA A 200 43.28 2.16 43.61
C ALA A 200 42.83 3.31 44.52
N SER A 201 43.06 3.16 45.82
CA SER A 201 43.14 4.31 46.71
C SER A 201 44.46 5.04 46.49
N GLY A 202 44.39 6.28 46.00
CA GLY A 202 45.41 7.30 46.24
C GLY A 202 46.16 7.82 45.02
N LYS A 203 45.67 8.93 44.44
CA LYS A 203 46.36 10.24 44.36
C LYS A 203 45.62 11.18 43.40
N SER A 204 45.18 12.33 43.93
CA SER A 204 44.84 13.53 43.14
C SER A 204 46.11 14.09 42.46
N PRO A 205 45.96 14.87 41.37
CA PRO A 205 45.97 16.31 41.59
C PRO A 205 44.90 17.09 40.81
N ALA A 206 44.62 18.25 41.37
CA ALA A 206 43.64 19.24 40.98
C ALA A 206 44.06 20.10 39.78
N ASN A 207 43.07 20.50 38.96
CA ASN A 207 42.93 21.79 38.27
C ASN A 207 41.60 21.72 37.49
N LYS A 208 40.67 22.68 37.39
CA LYS A 208 40.39 24.00 37.99
C LYS A 208 39.10 24.48 37.29
N VAL A 209 38.06 24.87 38.05
CA VAL A 209 37.03 25.93 37.77
C VAL A 209 36.12 25.73 36.52
N GLY A 210 34.79 25.93 36.54
CA GLY A 210 33.84 26.47 37.51
C GLY A 210 32.46 26.68 36.84
N SER A 211 31.42 26.86 37.67
CA SER A 211 30.06 27.40 37.41
C SER A 211 29.17 26.73 36.34
N ASP A 212 27.86 26.63 36.48
CA ASP A 212 26.93 26.78 37.61
C ASP A 212 25.66 26.03 37.18
N GLU A 213 24.82 25.73 38.16
CA GLU A 213 23.47 25.20 38.04
C GLU A 213 22.61 25.98 37.02
N ASP A 214 21.88 25.25 36.16
CA ASP A 214 20.59 25.76 35.65
C ASP A 214 19.60 24.60 35.44
N ALA A 215 19.19 24.03 36.57
CA ALA A 215 18.01 23.18 36.67
C ALA A 215 16.77 24.06 36.55
N ILE A 216 16.10 24.01 35.40
CA ILE A 216 14.83 24.69 35.16
C ILE A 216 13.75 24.09 36.09
N LEU A 217 13.51 24.80 37.19
CA LEU A 217 12.39 24.68 38.11
C LEU A 217 11.14 25.28 37.44
N VAL A 218 10.20 24.43 37.04
CA VAL A 218 8.82 24.87 36.81
C VAL A 218 8.10 24.76 38.15
N GLU A 219 7.95 25.89 38.85
CA GLU A 219 7.05 26.01 39.99
C GLU A 219 5.59 25.90 39.52
N ALA A 220 4.89 24.88 40.02
CA ALA A 220 3.44 24.92 40.20
C ALA A 220 3.19 25.06 41.70
N GLY A 221 2.62 26.20 42.10
CA GLY A 221 2.42 26.58 43.50
C GLY A 221 1.30 25.81 44.22
N GLY A 222 1.62 25.35 45.44
CA GLY A 222 0.74 25.20 46.63
C GLY A 222 -0.25 24.01 46.72
N PRO A 223 -0.63 23.53 47.93
CA PRO A 223 0.13 23.47 49.18
C PRO A 223 0.28 22.03 49.77
N THR A 224 1.39 21.85 50.47
CA THR A 224 1.62 20.98 51.65
C THR A 224 0.85 19.66 51.79
N VAL A 225 1.48 18.52 51.48
CA VAL A 225 1.54 17.35 52.39
C VAL A 225 2.84 16.57 52.12
N SER A 226 3.49 16.17 53.21
CA SER A 226 4.71 15.39 53.33
C SER A 226 4.58 13.96 52.82
N ASP A 227 4.93 13.68 51.55
CA ASP A 227 5.36 12.34 51.09
C ASP A 227 6.06 12.36 49.71
N LYS A 228 7.24 12.96 49.61
CA LYS A 228 7.92 13.21 48.30
C LYS A 228 8.91 12.11 47.86
N GLY A 229 9.21 11.11 48.69
CA GLY A 229 10.20 10.07 48.38
C GLY A 229 9.66 8.90 47.54
N SER A 230 8.45 8.44 47.86
CA SER A 230 7.86 7.21 47.29
C SER A 230 7.22 7.43 45.90
N ILE A 231 6.58 8.59 45.69
CA ILE A 231 5.94 8.96 44.43
C ILE A 231 6.97 9.13 43.30
N ARG A 232 8.13 9.74 43.60
CA ARG A 232 9.22 9.95 42.63
C ARG A 232 9.83 8.63 42.15
N LYS A 233 9.94 7.63 43.04
CA LYS A 233 10.40 6.27 42.69
C LYS A 233 9.36 5.51 41.86
N LYS A 234 8.07 5.57 42.22
CA LYS A 234 6.99 4.95 41.44
C LYS A 234 6.85 5.56 40.03
N ALA A 235 6.92 6.88 39.90
CA ALA A 235 6.84 7.57 38.60
C ALA A 235 8.04 7.24 37.70
N LYS A 236 9.27 7.24 38.26
CA LYS A 236 10.47 6.81 37.52
C LYS A 236 10.42 5.34 37.10
N MET A 237 9.89 4.46 37.96
CA MET A 237 9.76 3.03 37.68
C MET A 237 8.68 2.76 36.61
N GLN A 238 7.54 3.47 36.65
CA GLN A 238 6.51 3.42 35.60
C GLN A 238 7.02 3.96 34.26
N PHE A 239 7.77 5.07 34.25
CA PHE A 239 8.37 5.60 33.02
C PHE A 239 9.41 4.65 32.42
N LYS A 240 10.23 4.01 33.27
CA LYS A 240 11.21 3.00 32.84
C LYS A 240 10.52 1.75 32.28
N LYS A 241 9.40 1.32 32.89
CA LYS A 241 8.56 0.19 32.43
C LYS A 241 7.86 0.49 31.10
N ARG A 242 7.38 1.73 30.89
CA ARG A 242 6.80 2.18 29.61
C ARG A 242 7.86 2.24 28.49
N ARG A 243 9.08 2.67 28.82
CA ARG A 243 10.20 2.72 27.88
C ARG A 243 10.65 1.32 27.42
N SER A 244 10.56 0.31 28.30
CA SER A 244 10.83 -1.09 27.95
C SER A 244 9.67 -1.79 27.24
N GLN A 245 8.43 -1.29 27.39
CA GLN A 245 7.24 -1.89 26.79
C GLN A 245 7.03 -1.55 25.32
N ASN A 246 7.64 -0.47 24.81
CA ASN A 246 7.50 -0.10 23.41
C ASN A 246 8.84 -0.22 22.68
N PRO A 247 9.11 -1.33 21.96
CA PRO A 247 10.37 -1.56 21.27
C PRO A 247 10.65 -0.50 20.18
N HIS A 248 9.61 0.21 19.71
CA HIS A 248 9.75 1.27 18.71
C HIS A 248 10.08 2.65 19.29
N PHE A 249 10.01 2.83 20.62
CA PHE A 249 10.18 4.16 21.22
C PHE A 249 11.63 4.65 21.18
N ALA A 250 12.58 3.80 21.58
CA ALA A 250 14.01 4.12 21.52
C ALA A 250 14.52 4.43 20.10
N PRO A 251 14.23 3.60 19.06
CA PRO A 251 14.64 3.93 17.70
C PRO A 251 13.93 5.18 17.17
N LYS A 252 12.70 5.46 17.61
CA LYS A 252 12.00 6.69 17.23
C LYS A 252 12.65 7.95 17.82
N ILE A 253 13.08 7.93 19.07
CA ILE A 253 13.84 9.05 19.66
C ILE A 253 15.16 9.26 18.93
N ALA A 254 15.88 8.17 18.63
CA ALA A 254 17.11 8.25 17.83
C ALA A 254 16.81 8.87 16.45
N GLN A 255 15.70 8.49 15.82
CA GLN A 255 15.26 9.06 14.55
C GLN A 255 14.98 10.57 14.66
N LEU A 256 14.29 11.01 15.72
CA LEU A 256 13.98 12.42 15.94
C LEU A 256 15.25 13.26 16.22
N GLY A 257 16.31 12.63 16.72
CA GLY A 257 17.61 13.25 16.97
C GLY A 257 18.49 13.42 15.73
N TYR A 258 18.14 12.86 14.56
CA TYR A 258 18.95 13.02 13.36
C TYR A 258 19.07 14.50 12.96
N ARG A 259 20.32 14.92 12.70
CA ARG A 259 20.66 16.27 12.23
C ARG A 259 20.28 16.42 10.76
N LEU A 260 19.66 17.54 10.42
CA LEU A 260 19.32 17.89 9.04
C LEU A 260 20.36 18.86 8.49
N ALA A 261 20.77 18.65 7.24
CA ALA A 261 21.65 19.56 6.54
C ALA A 261 20.85 20.77 6.04
N PRO A 262 21.32 22.01 6.30
CA PRO A 262 20.63 23.21 5.87
C PRO A 262 20.64 23.36 4.35
N LEU A 263 19.46 23.69 3.79
CA LEU A 263 19.36 24.04 2.38
C LEU A 263 19.75 25.50 2.17
N VAL A 264 20.40 25.77 1.04
CA VAL A 264 20.89 27.09 0.67
C VAL A 264 19.96 27.74 -0.35
N ARG A 265 19.74 29.05 -0.21
CA ARG A 265 18.99 29.85 -1.20
C ARG A 265 19.81 30.02 -2.47
N VAL A 266 19.22 29.66 -3.62
CA VAL A 266 19.87 29.68 -4.94
C VAL A 266 20.40 31.06 -5.35
N THR A 267 19.77 32.15 -4.89
CA THR A 267 20.17 33.52 -5.28
C THR A 267 21.35 34.07 -4.48
N THR A 268 21.37 33.83 -3.17
CA THR A 268 22.28 34.51 -2.23
C THR A 268 23.29 33.58 -1.59
N GLY A 269 23.12 32.26 -1.69
CA GLY A 269 23.98 31.33 -0.98
C GLY A 269 23.74 31.27 0.53
N THR A 270 22.66 31.89 1.03
CA THR A 270 22.37 31.98 2.46
C THR A 270 21.38 30.90 2.93
N VAL A 271 21.48 30.52 4.20
CA VAL A 271 20.57 29.58 4.88
C VAL A 271 19.50 30.37 5.63
N HIS A 272 18.27 29.86 5.69
CA HIS A 272 17.21 30.48 6.48
C HIS A 272 17.50 30.36 8.00
N PRO A 273 17.34 31.43 8.80
CA PRO A 273 17.65 31.39 10.24
C PRO A 273 16.83 30.34 11.02
N SER A 274 15.59 30.08 10.62
CA SER A 274 14.73 29.06 11.25
C SER A 274 14.79 27.68 10.59
N PHE A 275 15.81 27.40 9.76
CA PHE A 275 15.94 26.07 9.15
C PHE A 275 16.09 24.99 10.24
N PRO A 276 15.30 23.90 10.22
CA PRO A 276 15.30 22.92 11.30
C PRO A 276 16.63 22.17 11.36
N ALA A 277 17.33 22.26 12.50
CA ALA A 277 18.61 21.57 12.69
C ALA A 277 18.47 20.05 12.93
N THR A 278 17.29 19.57 13.32
CA THR A 278 16.99 18.16 13.60
C THR A 278 15.61 17.77 13.08
N VAL A 279 15.35 16.47 12.93
CA VAL A 279 14.02 15.94 12.57
C VAL A 279 12.97 16.34 13.61
N LEU A 280 13.32 16.37 14.91
CA LEU A 280 12.45 16.89 15.96
C LEU A 280 12.05 18.34 15.68
N ASN A 281 13.03 19.23 15.44
CA ASN A 281 12.75 20.65 15.20
C ASN A 281 11.87 20.84 13.97
N TYR A 282 12.07 20.06 12.91
CA TYR A 282 11.18 20.05 11.75
C TYR A 282 9.72 19.76 12.12
N HIS A 283 9.47 18.77 12.99
CA HIS A 283 8.11 18.45 13.44
C HIS A 283 7.50 19.51 14.37
N LEU A 284 8.31 20.41 14.90
CA LEU A 284 7.87 21.51 15.77
C LEU A 284 7.62 22.82 15.01
N LEU A 285 7.97 22.90 13.71
CA LEU A 285 7.75 24.10 12.89
C LEU A 285 6.27 24.49 12.84
N THR A 286 6.01 25.76 13.11
CA THR A 286 4.69 26.39 13.06
C THR A 286 4.27 26.69 11.63
N ASP A 287 2.99 27.05 11.46
CA ASP A 287 2.41 27.37 10.16
C ASP A 287 3.09 28.58 9.50
N SER A 288 3.34 29.64 10.29
CA SER A 288 4.04 30.85 9.85
C SER A 288 5.50 30.58 9.48
N GLU A 289 6.22 29.81 10.30
CA GLU A 289 7.63 29.48 10.01
C GLU A 289 7.77 28.67 8.70
N LEU A 290 6.81 27.79 8.42
CA LEU A 290 6.77 27.03 7.16
C LEU A 290 6.49 27.94 5.96
N ASP A 291 5.58 28.91 6.10
CA ASP A 291 5.29 29.88 5.05
C ASP A 291 6.50 30.79 4.77
N ASP A 292 7.21 31.22 5.81
CA ASP A 292 8.43 32.04 5.69
C ASP A 292 9.56 31.24 5.01
N LEU A 293 9.74 29.98 5.40
CA LEU A 293 10.69 29.05 4.75
C LEU A 293 10.33 28.85 3.28
N ALA A 294 9.06 28.61 2.96
CA ALA A 294 8.60 28.42 1.59
C ALA A 294 8.78 29.70 0.74
N GLU A 295 8.60 30.88 1.33
CA GLU A 295 8.85 32.17 0.68
C GLU A 295 10.34 32.37 0.39
N PHE A 296 11.19 32.13 1.38
CA PHE A 296 12.64 32.27 1.27
C PHE A 296 13.23 31.40 0.14
N TYR A 297 12.74 30.17 -0.03
CA TYR A 297 13.17 29.25 -1.10
C TYR A 297 12.36 29.37 -2.40
N HIS A 298 11.61 30.47 -2.61
CA HIS A 298 10.82 30.74 -3.82
C HIS A 298 9.78 29.65 -4.15
N GLN A 299 9.24 28.96 -3.15
CA GLN A 299 8.20 27.93 -3.30
C GLN A 299 6.79 28.51 -3.10
N LYS A 300 6.65 29.52 -2.22
CA LYS A 300 5.40 30.27 -2.00
C LYS A 300 5.07 31.20 -3.17
N THR A 301 5.95 32.16 -3.42
CA THR A 301 5.85 33.05 -4.59
C THR A 301 6.76 32.50 -5.68
N ARG A 302 6.16 31.85 -6.69
CA ARG A 302 6.91 31.23 -7.78
C ARG A 302 7.73 32.29 -8.54
N SER A 303 8.96 31.92 -8.89
CA SER A 303 9.88 32.74 -9.68
C SER A 303 10.70 31.86 -10.63
N ARG A 304 11.55 32.46 -11.46
CA ARG A 304 12.50 31.72 -12.31
C ARG A 304 13.42 30.77 -11.53
N TYR A 305 13.63 31.01 -10.24
CA TYR A 305 14.50 30.20 -9.38
C TYR A 305 13.79 28.98 -8.79
N THR A 306 12.46 28.91 -8.82
CA THR A 306 11.68 27.82 -8.21
C THR A 306 12.09 26.46 -8.76
N SER A 307 12.29 26.36 -10.07
CA SER A 307 12.67 25.11 -10.76
C SER A 307 14.14 24.72 -10.61
N GLN A 308 14.97 25.57 -10.00
CA GLN A 308 16.40 25.30 -9.78
C GLN A 308 16.65 24.53 -8.47
N TYR A 309 15.61 24.37 -7.63
CA TYR A 309 15.70 23.53 -6.44
C TYR A 309 15.46 22.05 -6.77
N PRO A 310 16.07 21.09 -6.05
CA PRO A 310 16.02 19.66 -6.39
C PRO A 310 14.60 19.05 -6.40
N CYS A 311 13.69 19.55 -5.56
CA CYS A 311 12.34 19.02 -5.40
C CYS A 311 11.29 20.13 -5.26
N PRO A 312 10.98 20.90 -6.33
CA PRO A 312 10.04 22.02 -6.24
C PRO A 312 8.66 21.56 -5.77
N VAL A 313 8.02 22.38 -4.94
CA VAL A 313 6.70 22.10 -4.38
C VAL A 313 5.71 23.21 -4.67
N GLU A 314 4.45 22.83 -4.89
CA GLU A 314 3.35 23.79 -5.01
C GLU A 314 2.86 24.17 -3.62
N TRP A 315 3.03 25.44 -3.28
CA TRP A 315 2.57 26.02 -2.02
C TRP A 315 1.32 26.87 -2.28
N ARG A 316 0.22 26.55 -1.61
CA ARG A 316 -1.05 27.26 -1.74
C ARG A 316 -1.44 27.86 -0.39
N PRO A 317 -2.20 28.97 -0.37
CA PRO A 317 -2.59 29.62 0.88
C PRO A 317 -3.61 28.80 1.70
N ASP A 318 -4.32 27.86 1.09
CA ASP A 318 -5.36 27.02 1.69
C ASP A 318 -4.84 25.70 2.31
N LEU A 319 -3.53 25.51 2.36
CA LEU A 319 -2.94 24.27 2.88
C LEU A 319 -3.06 24.18 4.40
N THR A 320 -3.40 22.98 4.90
CA THR A 320 -3.33 22.68 6.33
C THR A 320 -1.88 22.60 6.81
N LEU A 321 -1.63 22.81 8.10
CA LEU A 321 -0.29 22.67 8.71
C LEU A 321 0.34 21.30 8.39
N ALA A 322 -0.46 20.24 8.40
CA ALA A 322 0.00 18.89 8.07
C ALA A 322 0.48 18.78 6.61
N ASP A 323 -0.24 19.41 5.67
CA ASP A 323 0.12 19.41 4.26
C ASP A 323 1.34 20.29 3.99
N LYS A 324 1.43 21.46 4.63
CA LYS A 324 2.61 22.33 4.58
C LYS A 324 3.85 21.60 5.07
N ARG A 325 3.76 20.91 6.22
CA ARG A 325 4.85 20.07 6.75
C ARG A 325 5.25 18.99 5.77
N ARG A 326 4.30 18.22 5.21
CA ARG A 326 4.59 17.17 4.21
C ARG A 326 5.30 17.73 2.98
N LYS A 327 4.75 18.79 2.38
CA LYS A 327 5.35 19.45 1.21
C LYS A 327 6.77 19.96 1.52
N PHE A 328 6.95 20.64 2.65
CA PHE A 328 8.28 21.11 3.04
C PHE A 328 9.25 19.96 3.33
N GLY A 329 8.78 18.89 3.99
CA GLY A 329 9.56 17.68 4.24
C GLY A 329 10.04 17.02 2.95
N ARG A 330 9.16 16.92 1.94
CA ARG A 330 9.52 16.45 0.60
C ARG A 330 10.53 17.38 -0.09
N PHE A 331 10.35 18.69 0.04
CA PHE A 331 11.26 19.70 -0.52
C PHE A 331 12.69 19.57 0.02
N ILE A 332 12.86 19.28 1.31
CA ILE A 332 14.17 19.07 1.95
C ILE A 332 14.68 17.62 1.91
N GLY A 333 13.94 16.69 1.25
CA GLY A 333 14.37 15.31 1.04
C GLY A 333 14.09 14.32 2.19
N LEU A 334 13.16 14.63 3.11
CA LEU A 334 12.71 13.68 4.13
C LEU A 334 11.84 12.56 3.52
N ARG A 335 12.13 11.32 3.91
CA ARG A 335 11.35 10.13 3.48
C ARG A 335 10.01 10.06 4.22
N GLY A 336 8.96 9.62 3.51
CA GLY A 336 7.61 9.46 4.09
C GLY A 336 6.81 10.76 4.22
N CYS A 337 7.30 11.85 3.63
CA CYS A 337 6.63 13.15 3.58
C CYS A 337 5.79 13.33 2.29
N ASP A 338 5.43 12.23 1.62
CA ASP A 338 4.59 12.30 0.44
C ASP A 338 3.21 12.88 0.79
N THR A 339 2.77 13.86 0.00
CA THR A 339 1.40 14.37 0.07
C THR A 339 0.48 13.27 -0.43
N PRO A 340 -0.47 12.77 0.38
CA PRO A 340 -1.44 11.80 -0.11
C PRO A 340 -2.16 12.39 -1.32
N ILE A 341 -2.41 11.56 -2.33
CA ILE A 341 -3.28 11.94 -3.45
C ILE A 341 -4.63 12.23 -2.80
N ARG A 342 -5.06 13.49 -2.79
CA ARG A 342 -6.39 13.88 -2.30
C ARG A 342 -7.41 13.21 -3.22
N THR A 343 -7.89 12.05 -2.82
CA THR A 343 -9.06 11.42 -3.41
C THR A 343 -10.22 12.33 -3.09
N LYS A 344 -10.75 13.02 -4.11
CA LYS A 344 -11.98 13.80 -3.98
C LYS A 344 -13.05 12.91 -3.35
N THR A 345 -13.77 13.42 -2.37
CA THR A 345 -14.90 12.69 -1.80
C THR A 345 -15.96 12.49 -2.89
N GLU A 346 -16.80 11.45 -2.75
CA GLU A 346 -17.85 11.16 -3.73
C GLU A 346 -18.77 12.36 -3.97
N GLU A 347 -18.99 13.15 -2.92
CA GLU A 347 -19.73 14.41 -2.94
C GLU A 347 -19.04 15.49 -3.80
N GLU A 348 -17.72 15.70 -3.64
CA GLU A 348 -16.95 16.63 -4.47
C GLU A 348 -16.96 16.23 -5.95
N ILE A 349 -16.87 14.92 -6.23
CA ILE A 349 -16.92 14.39 -7.61
C ILE A 349 -18.32 14.60 -8.21
N MET A 350 -19.37 14.35 -7.43
CA MET A 350 -20.76 14.53 -7.86
C MET A 350 -21.11 16.00 -8.12
N GLU A 351 -20.62 16.90 -7.26
CA GLU A 351 -20.83 18.33 -7.39
C GLU A 351 -20.09 18.91 -8.60
N GLU A 352 -18.84 18.49 -8.83
CA GLU A 352 -18.07 18.86 -10.02
C GLU A 352 -18.74 18.36 -11.31
N ALA A 353 -19.25 17.13 -11.31
CA ALA A 353 -20.01 16.57 -12.44
C ALA A 353 -21.32 17.35 -12.68
N ARG A 354 -22.02 17.76 -11.63
CA ARG A 354 -23.23 18.60 -11.73
C ARG A 354 -22.89 19.97 -12.32
N MET A 355 -21.81 20.59 -11.87
CA MET A 355 -21.35 21.89 -12.36
C MET A 355 -20.87 21.83 -13.81
N ALA A 356 -20.22 20.74 -14.23
CA ALA A 356 -19.83 20.51 -15.61
C ALA A 356 -21.05 20.41 -16.55
N ARG A 357 -22.09 19.66 -16.15
CA ARG A 357 -23.36 19.58 -16.91
C ARG A 357 -24.01 20.95 -17.10
N LEU A 358 -24.02 21.79 -16.06
CA LEU A 358 -24.57 23.14 -16.12
C LEU A 358 -23.76 24.06 -17.06
N ARG A 359 -22.43 23.91 -17.10
CA ARG A 359 -21.58 24.64 -18.05
C ARG A 359 -21.84 24.21 -19.49
N ASP A 360 -21.89 22.91 -19.75
CA ASP A 360 -22.21 22.36 -21.08
C ASP A 360 -23.58 22.83 -21.58
N ASP A 361 -24.58 22.87 -20.69
CA ASP A 361 -25.90 23.37 -21.05
C ASP A 361 -25.92 24.88 -21.32
N ARG A 362 -25.16 25.67 -20.55
CA ARG A 362 -24.97 27.10 -20.85
C ARG A 362 -24.27 27.31 -22.19
N GLU A 363 -23.24 26.53 -22.49
CA GLU A 363 -22.55 26.59 -23.78
C GLU A 363 -23.43 26.15 -24.94
N ARG A 364 -24.22 25.08 -24.77
CA ARG A 364 -25.21 24.65 -25.77
C ARG A 364 -26.26 25.71 -26.01
N LYS A 365 -26.77 26.34 -24.95
CA LYS A 365 -27.70 27.46 -25.06
C LYS A 365 -27.04 28.65 -25.77
N GLY A 366 -25.84 29.05 -25.37
CA GLY A 366 -25.08 30.12 -26.02
C GLY A 366 -24.84 29.85 -27.51
N ARG A 367 -24.48 28.62 -27.89
CA ARG A 367 -24.31 28.21 -29.31
C ARG A 367 -25.62 28.21 -30.10
N LYS A 368 -26.77 27.96 -29.46
CA LYS A 368 -28.10 28.10 -30.09
C LYS A 368 -28.48 29.56 -30.30
N TYR A 369 -28.26 30.42 -29.31
CA TYR A 369 -28.55 31.85 -29.41
C TYR A 369 -27.61 32.59 -30.37
N ALA A 370 -26.38 32.11 -30.58
CA ALA A 370 -25.45 32.68 -31.55
C ALA A 370 -25.71 32.26 -33.02
N ARG A 371 -26.69 31.36 -33.26
CA ARG A 371 -27.09 30.90 -34.61
C ARG A 371 -28.40 31.53 -35.11
N TYR A 372 -29.12 32.23 -34.25
CA TYR A 372 -30.21 33.13 -34.60
C TYR A 372 -29.66 34.56 -34.60
#